data_AF-A0A926W8Y0-F1
#
_entry.id   AF-A0A926W8Y0-F1
#
_cell.length_a   1.000
_cell.length_b   1.000
_cell.length_c   1.000
_cell.angle_alpha   90.00
_cell.angle_beta   90.00
_cell.angle_gamma   90.00
#
_symmetry.space_group_name_H-M   'P 1'
#
loop_
_entity.id
_entity.type
_entity.pdbx_description
1 polymer ?
#
loop_
_entity_poly.entity_id
_entity_poly.type
_entity_poly.pdbx_seq_one_letter_code
_entity_poly.pdbx_strand_id
1 'polypeptide(L)'
;MLAVLMCDRMRLNHESDPPPDLAIEADVTSRTTLDVYEVMGVPEVWIYEEGRLRVYVLQSGEYAESSASSTFPSLDVRELIPQLVQQAFTEGTSTMLKGLRQRLSQ
;
A
#
# COMPACT_ATOMS: atom_id res chain seq x y z
N MET A 1 -1.87 12.49 -7.54
CA MET A 1 -1.60 11.59 -8.67
C MET A 1 -1.29 10.25 -8.01
N LEU A 2 -2.24 9.32 -7.96
CA LEU A 2 -2.08 8.07 -7.20
C LEU A 2 -0.94 7.23 -7.80
N ALA A 3 0.23 7.28 -7.17
CA ALA A 3 1.39 6.48 -7.54
C ALA A 3 1.50 5.31 -6.57
N VAL A 4 0.89 4.17 -6.90
CA VAL A 4 1.06 2.92 -6.15
C VAL A 4 2.40 2.31 -6.53
N LEU A 5 3.37 2.33 -5.62
CA LEU A 5 4.55 1.48 -5.76
C LEU A 5 4.16 0.05 -5.39
N MET A 6 4.42 -0.88 -6.30
CA MET A 6 4.50 -2.32 -6.02
C MET A 6 5.96 -2.69 -6.33
N CYS A 7 6.76 -2.91 -5.29
CA CYS A 7 8.18 -3.16 -5.47
C CYS A 7 8.45 -4.58 -5.97
N ASP A 8 8.90 -4.66 -7.22
CA ASP A 8 10.13 -5.39 -7.54
C ASP A 8 11.02 -4.63 -8.56
N ARG A 9 10.58 -3.50 -9.14
CA ARG A 9 11.37 -2.87 -10.23
C ARG A 9 11.07 -1.43 -10.64
N MET A 10 10.48 -0.59 -9.81
CA MET A 10 10.27 0.82 -10.17
C MET A 10 11.33 1.69 -9.46
N ARG A 11 12.49 1.85 -10.10
CA ARG A 11 13.50 2.84 -9.70
C ARG A 11 12.91 4.23 -9.94
N LEU A 12 12.37 4.86 -8.91
CA LEU A 12 12.04 6.28 -8.95
C LEU A 12 13.34 7.08 -9.06
N ASN A 13 13.41 7.96 -10.06
CA ASN A 13 14.50 8.91 -10.21
C ASN A 13 14.14 10.17 -9.39
N HIS A 14 14.76 10.31 -8.23
CA HIS A 14 14.47 11.31 -7.18
C HIS A 14 14.63 12.80 -7.61
N GLU A 15 15.06 13.09 -8.83
CA GLU A 15 15.36 14.47 -9.26
C GLU A 15 14.19 15.22 -9.93
N SER A 16 13.11 14.54 -10.34
CA SER A 16 12.06 15.18 -11.15
C SER A 16 10.61 14.84 -10.79
N ASP A 17 10.38 13.81 -9.97
CA ASP A 17 9.01 13.38 -9.66
C ASP A 17 8.61 13.74 -8.22
N PRO A 18 7.40 14.29 -8.01
CA PRO A 18 6.88 14.52 -6.66
C PRO A 18 6.77 13.17 -5.92
N PRO A 19 6.93 13.17 -4.57
CA PRO A 19 6.77 11.96 -3.79
C PRO A 19 5.38 11.36 -3.99
N PRO A 20 5.25 10.02 -3.99
CA PRO A 20 3.97 9.36 -4.19
C PRO A 20 2.99 9.68 -3.05
N ASP A 21 1.70 9.73 -3.36
CA ASP A 21 0.63 9.92 -2.38
C ASP A 21 0.39 8.67 -1.50
N LEU A 22 0.83 7.47 -1.94
CA LEU A 22 0.69 6.20 -1.21
C LEU A 22 1.76 5.19 -1.66
N ALA A 23 2.56 4.64 -0.76
CA ALA A 23 3.45 3.52 -1.06
C ALA A 23 2.87 2.19 -0.56
N ILE A 24 3.07 1.09 -1.29
CA ILE A 24 2.69 -0.25 -0.84
C ILE A 24 3.91 -1.17 -0.95
N GLU A 25 4.25 -1.83 0.13
CA GLU A 25 5.38 -2.74 0.22
C GLU A 25 4.91 -4.12 0.65
N ALA A 26 5.49 -5.17 0.08
CA ALA A 26 5.20 -6.55 0.42
C ALA A 26 6.47 -7.23 0.92
N ASP A 27 6.33 -8.02 1.99
CA ASP A 27 7.40 -8.85 2.58
C ASP A 27 8.66 -8.06 2.99
N VAL A 28 8.43 -6.88 3.59
CA VAL A 28 9.51 -6.04 4.13
C VAL A 28 9.82 -6.48 5.56
N THR A 29 11.01 -7.06 5.72
CA THR A 29 11.53 -7.53 7.03
C THR A 29 12.31 -6.46 7.80
N SER A 30 12.47 -5.24 7.25
CA SER A 30 13.31 -4.20 7.86
C SER A 30 12.59 -2.86 8.05
N ARG A 31 12.76 -2.28 9.25
CA ARG A 31 12.30 -0.92 9.60
C ARG A 31 12.92 0.17 8.71
N THR A 32 14.08 -0.08 8.13
CA THR A 32 14.80 0.87 7.26
C THR A 32 13.97 1.36 6.07
N THR A 33 12.97 0.58 5.66
CA THR A 33 12.05 0.98 4.59
C THR A 33 11.18 2.17 4.97
N LEU A 34 10.71 2.25 6.22
CA LEU A 34 9.92 3.40 6.69
C LEU A 34 10.76 4.67 6.76
N ASP A 35 12.00 4.58 7.24
CA ASP A 35 12.93 5.72 7.33
C ASP A 35 13.16 6.37 5.95
N VAL A 36 13.26 5.55 4.90
CA VAL A 36 13.42 6.03 3.52
C VAL A 36 12.18 6.78 3.02
N TYR A 37 10.99 6.26 3.32
CA TYR A 37 9.73 6.90 2.95
C TYR A 37 9.44 8.16 3.76
N GLU A 38 9.93 8.22 5.01
CA GLU A 38 9.80 9.37 5.90
C GLU A 38 10.61 10.55 5.36
N VAL A 39 11.86 10.30 4.95
CA VAL A 39 12.71 11.30 4.29
C VAL A 39 12.11 11.76 2.95
N MET A 40 11.44 10.86 2.22
CA MET A 40 10.71 11.23 1.00
C MET A 40 9.40 11.99 1.27
N GLY A 41 8.90 12.00 2.51
CA GLY A 41 7.66 12.68 2.88
C GLY A 41 6.40 12.02 2.32
N VAL A 42 6.41 10.69 2.13
CA VAL A 42 5.23 9.96 1.65
C VAL A 42 4.16 9.97 2.74
N PRO A 43 2.94 10.49 2.48
CA PRO A 43 1.95 10.68 3.54
C PRO A 43 1.40 9.36 4.08
N GLU A 44 1.40 8.27 3.28
CA GLU A 44 0.89 6.97 3.68
C GLU A 44 1.71 5.82 3.08
N VAL A 45 2.05 4.82 3.90
CA VAL A 45 2.80 3.62 3.50
C VAL A 45 2.05 2.39 4.00
N TRP A 46 1.78 1.42 3.14
CA TRP A 46 1.22 0.14 3.52
C TRP A 46 2.29 -0.93 3.48
N ILE A 47 2.35 -1.77 4.50
CA ILE A 47 3.27 -2.91 4.58
C ILE A 47 2.44 -4.18 4.70
N TYR A 48 2.54 -5.05 3.70
CA TYR A 48 1.94 -6.37 3.71
C TYR A 48 2.97 -7.41 4.16
N GLU A 49 2.82 -7.92 5.37
CA GLU A 49 3.73 -8.86 6.01
C GLU A 49 2.92 -9.98 6.69
N GLU A 50 3.40 -11.23 6.60
CA GLU A 50 2.77 -12.39 7.27
C GLU A 50 1.26 -12.55 6.99
N GLY A 51 0.81 -12.15 5.79
CA GLY A 51 -0.60 -12.22 5.42
C GLY A 51 -1.49 -11.14 6.05
N ARG A 52 -0.90 -10.08 6.62
CA ARG A 52 -1.60 -8.94 7.20
C ARG A 52 -1.13 -7.65 6.53
N LEU A 53 -2.06 -6.72 6.33
CA LEU A 53 -1.74 -5.36 5.89
C LEU A 53 -1.65 -4.43 7.11
N ARG A 54 -0.50 -3.80 7.29
CA ARG A 54 -0.30 -2.69 8.24
C ARG A 54 -0.30 -1.39 7.47
N VAL A 55 -0.96 -0.38 8.02
CA VAL A 55 -1.07 0.95 7.43
C VAL A 55 -0.29 1.91 8.30
N TYR A 56 0.65 2.65 7.72
CA TYR A 56 1.45 3.67 8.38
C TYR A 56 1.11 5.02 7.77
N VAL A 57 0.81 6.00 8.60
CA VAL A 57 0.50 7.37 8.20
C VAL A 57 1.56 8.30 8.77
N LEU A 58 2.09 9.18 7.93
CA LEU A 58 3.08 10.16 8.34
C LEU A 58 2.40 11.26 9.17
N GLN A 59 2.73 11.34 10.45
CA GLN A 59 2.18 12.30 11.40
C GLN A 59 3.31 13.06 12.08
N SER A 60 3.34 14.38 11.93
CA SER A 60 4.37 15.23 12.55
C SER A 60 5.82 14.85 12.22
N GLY A 61 6.05 14.22 11.06
CA GLY A 61 7.37 13.80 10.61
C GLY A 61 7.78 12.37 11.00
N GLU A 62 6.91 11.61 11.66
CA GLU A 62 7.16 10.20 11.99
C GLU A 62 5.98 9.32 11.54
N TYR A 63 6.26 8.06 11.17
CA TYR A 63 5.20 7.11 10.84
C TYR A 63 4.52 6.52 12.07
N ALA A 64 3.20 6.66 12.13
CA ALA A 64 2.34 6.01 13.11
C ALA A 64 1.48 4.92 12.45
N GLU A 65 1.37 3.75 13.07
CA GLU A 65 0.44 2.73 12.61
C GLU A 65 -1.01 3.21 12.80
N SER A 66 -1.80 3.11 11.73
CA SER A 66 -3.20 3.53 11.68
C SER A 66 -4.11 2.33 11.46
N SER A 67 -5.29 2.37 12.09
CA SER A 67 -6.33 1.36 11.88
C SER A 67 -7.11 1.55 10.58
N ALA A 68 -6.99 2.72 9.93
CA ALA A 68 -7.69 3.06 8.70
C ALA A 68 -6.74 3.77 7.72
N SER A 69 -7.03 3.64 6.43
CA SER A 69 -6.31 4.39 5.39
C SER A 69 -6.79 5.84 5.35
N SER A 70 -5.85 6.78 5.26
CA SER A 70 -6.18 8.19 5.03
C SER A 70 -6.58 8.43 3.57
N THR A 71 -5.99 7.65 2.65
CA THR A 71 -6.25 7.68 1.22
C THR A 71 -7.60 7.03 0.86
N PHE A 72 -7.99 5.96 1.57
CA PHE A 72 -9.24 5.22 1.34
C PHE A 72 -10.06 5.11 2.64
N PRO A 73 -10.61 6.21 3.18
CA PRO A 73 -11.29 6.22 4.48
C PRO A 73 -12.59 5.41 4.49
N SER A 74 -13.20 5.17 3.33
CA SER A 74 -14.43 4.39 3.20
C SER A 74 -14.21 2.89 3.03
N LEU A 75 -12.95 2.44 2.93
CA LEU A 75 -12.59 1.04 2.71
C LEU A 75 -11.78 0.52 3.89
N ASP A 76 -12.19 -0.63 4.42
CA ASP A 76 -11.37 -1.36 5.38
C ASP A 76 -10.26 -2.11 4.63
N VAL A 77 -9.23 -1.37 4.22
CA VAL A 77 -8.12 -1.91 3.43
C VAL A 77 -7.34 -2.99 4.18
N ARG A 78 -7.34 -2.95 5.52
CA ARG A 78 -6.61 -3.90 6.37
C ARG A 78 -7.21 -5.29 6.29
N GLU A 79 -8.53 -5.38 6.12
CA GLU A 79 -9.23 -6.65 5.91
C GLU A 79 -9.39 -6.99 4.42
N LEU A 80 -9.70 -5.98 3.60
CA LEU A 80 -9.99 -6.18 2.17
C LEU A 80 -8.76 -6.67 1.40
N ILE A 81 -7.59 -6.08 1.62
CA ILE A 81 -6.39 -6.41 0.85
C ILE A 81 -5.91 -7.85 1.12
N PRO A 82 -5.76 -8.33 2.37
CA PRO A 82 -5.43 -9.74 2.61
C PRO A 82 -6.42 -10.71 1.97
N GLN A 83 -7.73 -10.41 2.02
CA GLN A 83 -8.75 -11.25 1.37
C GLN A 83 -8.55 -11.31 -0.14
N LEU A 84 -8.32 -10.17 -0.79
CA LEU A 84 -8.07 -10.11 -2.24
C LEU A 84 -6.77 -10.83 -2.63
N VAL A 85 -5.72 -10.71 -1.81
CA VAL A 85 -4.47 -11.43 -2.03
C VAL A 85 -4.69 -12.94 -1.95
N GLN A 86 -5.39 -13.44 -0.91
CA GLN A 86 -5.74 -14.85 -0.78
C GLN A 86 -6.62 -15.36 -1.93
N GLN A 87 -7.60 -14.55 -2.35
CA GLN A 87 -8.45 -14.88 -3.49
C GLN A 87 -7.64 -14.96 -4.79
N ALA A 88 -6.69 -14.04 -5.01
CA ALA A 88 -5.80 -14.09 -6.17
C ALA A 88 -4.92 -15.34 -6.19
N PHE A 89 -4.43 -15.80 -5.02
CA PHE A 89 -3.70 -17.08 -4.92
C PHE A 89 -4.57 -18.29 -5.24
N THR A 90 -5.87 -18.24 -4.93
CA THR A 90 -6.79 -19.37 -5.10
C THR A 90 -7.41 -19.43 -6.50
N GLU A 91 -7.85 -18.29 -7.03
CA GLU A 91 -8.66 -18.18 -8.26
C GLU A 91 -7.87 -17.57 -9.44
N GLY A 92 -6.65 -17.08 -9.17
CA GLY A 92 -5.82 -16.34 -10.11
C GLY A 92 -6.08 -14.82 -10.08
N THR A 93 -5.02 -14.05 -10.28
CA THR A 93 -5.04 -12.58 -10.24
C THR A 93 -6.05 -11.95 -11.20
N SER A 94 -6.20 -12.49 -12.42
CA SER A 94 -7.12 -11.96 -13.43
C SER A 94 -8.59 -12.11 -13.00
N THR A 95 -8.96 -13.26 -12.43
CA THR A 95 -10.30 -13.54 -11.91
C THR A 95 -10.64 -12.61 -10.74
N MET A 96 -9.72 -12.51 -9.77
CA MET A 96 -9.87 -11.64 -8.62
C MET A 96 -10.06 -10.17 -9.04
N LEU A 97 -9.20 -9.65 -9.93
CA LEU A 97 -9.28 -8.26 -10.39
C LEU A 97 -10.60 -7.95 -11.12
N LYS A 98 -11.09 -8.91 -11.93
CA LYS A 98 -12.38 -8.76 -12.60
C LYS A 98 -13.53 -8.68 -11.58
N GLY A 99 -13.53 -9.55 -10.57
CA GLY A 99 -14.53 -9.53 -9.50
C GLY A 99 -14.48 -8.24 -8.68
N LEU A 100 -13.28 -7.78 -8.32
CA LEU A 100 -13.09 -6.51 -7.60
C LEU A 100 -13.63 -5.33 -8.40
N ARG A 101 -13.32 -5.25 -9.70
CA ARG A 101 -13.81 -4.17 -10.57
C ARG A 101 -15.34 -4.11 -10.62
N GLN A 102 -16.01 -5.27 -10.66
CA GLN A 102 -17.48 -5.35 -10.65
C GLN A 102 -18.09 -4.92 -9.31
N ARG A 103 -17.39 -5.17 -8.19
CA ARG A 103 -17.82 -4.74 -6.85
C ARG A 103 -17.71 -3.23 -6.66
N LEU A 104 -16.66 -2.62 -7.21
CA LEU A 104 -16.42 -1.18 -7.10
C LEU A 104 -17.26 -0.34 -8.08
N SER A 105 -17.86 -0.96 -9.10
CA SER A 105 -18.74 -0.29 -10.07
C SER A 105 -20.23 -0.32 -9.69
N GLN A 106 -20.58 -0.88 -8.55
CA GLN A 106 -21.93 -0.89 -7.98
C GLN A 106 -22.06 0.21 -6.94
#